data_AF-A0A5B8N8H9-F1
#
_entry.id   AF-A0A5B8N8H9-F1
#
_cell.length_a   1.000
_cell.length_b   1.000
_cell.length_c   1.000
_cell.angle_alpha   90.00
_cell.angle_beta   90.00
_cell.angle_gamma   90.00
#
_symmetry.space_group_name_H-M   'P 1'
#
loop_
_entity.id
_entity.type
_entity.pdbx_description
1 polymer ?
#
loop_
_entity_poly.entity_id
_entity_poly.type
_entity_poly.pdbx_seq_one_letter_code
_entity_poly.pdbx_strand_id
1 'polypeptide(L)' 'MPTKQAEDKCALPSCPCAVPAGQRYCSEECKRAHANPEEQSEQCPCEHAECSSAGPSGGVTV' A
#
# COMPACT_ATOMS: atom_id res chain seq x y z
N MET A 1 21.20 -11.86 -18.29
CA MET A 1 20.66 -10.52 -17.97
C MET A 1 19.44 -10.73 -17.09
N PRO A 2 19.51 -10.46 -15.77
CA PRO A 2 18.34 -10.55 -14.91
C PRO A 2 17.31 -9.53 -15.43
N THR A 3 16.23 -10.03 -16.00
CA THR A 3 15.08 -9.24 -16.41
C THR A 3 14.63 -8.48 -15.18
N LYS A 4 14.81 -7.14 -15.17
CA LYS A 4 14.17 -6.25 -14.21
C LYS A 4 12.68 -6.49 -14.37
N GLN A 5 12.15 -7.41 -13.55
CA GLN A 5 10.72 -7.63 -13.45
C GLN A 5 10.16 -6.25 -13.10
N ALA A 6 9.31 -5.71 -13.96
CA ALA A 6 8.70 -4.41 -13.73
C ALA A 6 7.83 -4.55 -12.49
N GLU A 7 8.38 -4.22 -11.33
CA GLU A 7 7.62 -4.09 -10.11
C GLU A 7 6.76 -2.84 -10.29
N ASP A 8 5.47 -3.07 -10.50
CA ASP A 8 4.48 -2.00 -10.56
C ASP A 8 4.24 -1.50 -9.13
N LYS A 9 3.68 -0.31 -9.00
CA LYS A 9 3.24 0.20 -7.69
C LYS A 9 1.80 -0.20 -7.44
N CYS A 10 1.44 -0.40 -6.17
CA CYS A 10 0.04 -0.62 -5.83
C CYS A 10 -0.83 0.51 -6.39
N ALA A 11 -1.96 0.15 -7.00
CA ALA A 11 -2.91 1.10 -7.57
C ALA A 11 -3.62 1.94 -6.50
N LEU A 12 -3.52 1.59 -5.21
CA LEU A 12 -4.02 2.44 -4.13
C LEU A 12 -3.02 3.60 -3.92
N PRO A 13 -3.44 4.88 -4.08
CA PRO A 13 -2.53 6.02 -3.98
C PRO A 13 -1.89 6.17 -2.60
N SER A 14 -2.60 5.79 -1.53
CA SER A 14 -2.10 5.79 -0.15
C SER A 14 -1.16 4.63 0.16
N CYS A 15 -0.92 3.72 -0.78
CA CYS A 15 -0.08 2.54 -0.61
C CYS A 15 1.25 2.70 -1.37
N PRO A 16 2.38 2.93 -0.67
CA PRO A 16 3.70 2.95 -1.31
C PRO A 16 4.21 1.56 -1.70
N CYS A 17 3.53 0.49 -1.31
CA CYS A 17 3.99 -0.88 -1.45
C CYS A 17 4.11 -1.29 -2.95
N ALA A 18 5.19 -1.98 -3.31
CA ALA A 18 5.43 -2.51 -4.66
C ALA A 18 4.62 -3.80 -4.91
N VAL A 19 4.19 -4.01 -6.14
CA VAL A 19 3.43 -5.19 -6.57
C VAL A 19 4.13 -5.88 -7.73
N PRO A 20 4.10 -7.22 -7.78
CA PRO A 20 4.68 -7.95 -8.89
C PRO A 20 3.94 -7.62 -10.20
N ALA A 21 4.66 -7.65 -11.31
CA ALA A 21 4.12 -7.39 -12.64
C ALA A 21 2.84 -8.22 -12.90
N GLY A 22 1.73 -7.54 -13.19
CA GLY A 22 0.42 -8.17 -13.42
C GLY A 22 -0.51 -8.19 -12.21
N GLN A 23 -0.05 -7.80 -11.01
CA GLN A 23 -0.92 -7.48 -9.88
C GLN A 23 -1.14 -5.97 -9.78
N ARG A 24 -2.39 -5.55 -9.53
CA ARG A 24 -2.73 -4.14 -9.31
C ARG A 24 -2.66 -3.71 -7.85
N TYR A 25 -2.85 -4.64 -6.93
CA TYR A 25 -2.94 -4.36 -5.50
C TYR A 25 -2.02 -5.30 -4.74
N CYS A 26 -1.36 -4.79 -3.71
CA CYS A 26 -0.47 -5.58 -2.86
C CYS A 26 -1.25 -6.51 -1.92
N SER A 27 -2.50 -6.16 -1.62
CA SER A 27 -3.40 -6.95 -0.78
C SER A 27 -4.87 -6.69 -1.16
N GLU A 28 -5.78 -7.56 -0.71
CA GLU A 28 -7.22 -7.41 -0.96
C GLU A 28 -7.80 -6.16 -0.28
N GLU A 29 -7.24 -5.75 0.85
CA GLU A 29 -7.65 -4.55 1.57
C GLU A 29 -7.42 -3.29 0.74
N CYS A 30 -6.30 -3.20 0.02
CA CYS A 30 -6.06 -2.10 -0.93
C CYS A 30 -7.05 -2.09 -2.08
N LYS A 31 -7.44 -3.27 -2.58
CA LYS A 31 -8.45 -3.39 -3.64
C LYS A 31 -9.81 -2.92 -3.16
N ARG A 32 -10.20 -3.28 -1.94
CA ARG A 32 -11.45 -2.86 -1.29
C ARG A 32 -11.46 -1.36 -1.01
N ALA A 33 -10.40 -0.80 -0.45
CA ALA A 33 -10.30 0.63 -0.17
C ALA A 33 -10.23 1.50 -1.45
N HIS A 34 -9.65 0.98 -2.53
CA HIS A 34 -9.70 1.65 -3.83
C HIS A 34 -11.12 1.60 -4.43
N ALA A 35 -11.87 0.52 -4.21
CA ALA A 35 -13.26 0.40 -4.68
C ALA A 35 -14.25 1.22 -3.85
N ASN A 36 -13.93 1.47 -2.57
CA ASN A 36 -14.78 2.20 -1.62
C ASN A 36 -14.01 3.42 -1.07
N PRO A 37 -13.95 4.53 -1.83
CA PRO A 37 -13.23 5.73 -1.41
C PRO A 37 -13.82 6.40 -0.16
N GLU A 38 -15.11 6.14 0.13
CA GLU A 38 -15.81 6.68 1.31
C GLU A 38 -15.31 6.05 2.63
N GLU A 39 -14.86 4.80 2.54
CA GLU A 39 -14.26 4.02 3.64
C GLU A 39 -12.73 4.12 3.62
N GLN A 40 -12.16 4.89 2.68
CA GLN A 40 -10.73 4.99 2.50
C GLN A 40 -10.15 5.87 3.61
N SER A 41 -9.65 5.20 4.64
CA SER A 41 -8.86 5.83 5.69
C SER A 41 -7.59 6.48 5.10
N GLU A 42 -7.08 7.52 5.75
CA GLU A 42 -5.86 8.23 5.32
C GLU A 42 -4.63 7.31 5.25
N GLN A 43 -4.71 6.15 5.91
CA GLN A 43 -3.65 5.15 5.99
C GLN A 43 -3.94 3.95 5.07
N CYS A 44 -2.88 3.35 4.50
CA CYS A 44 -3.02 2.10 3.77
C CYS A 44 -3.57 0.99 4.69
N PRO A 45 -4.66 0.30 4.32
CA PRO A 45 -5.19 -0.82 5.10
C PRO A 45 -4.47 -2.14 4.83
N CYS A 46 -3.41 -2.13 4.02
CA CYS A 46 -2.67 -3.32 3.62
C CYS A 46 -1.82 -3.95 4.73
N GLU A 47 -1.69 -3.27 5.88
CA GLU A 47 -0.90 -3.66 7.07
C GLU A 47 0.55 -4.11 6.80
N HIS A 48 1.06 -3.92 5.58
CA HIS A 48 2.46 -4.18 5.22
C HIS A 48 3.38 -3.32 6.07
N ALA A 49 4.55 -3.85 6.44
CA ALA A 49 5.51 -3.13 7.28
C ALA A 49 5.84 -1.72 6.73
N GLU A 50 6.08 -1.62 5.42
CA GLU A 50 6.36 -0.35 4.72
C GLU A 50 5.21 0.65 4.82
N CYS A 51 3.98 0.13 4.81
CA CYS A 51 2.76 0.91 4.79
C CYS A 51 2.25 1.19 6.24
N SER A 52 2.60 0.35 7.23
CA SER A 52 2.32 0.47 8.67
C SER A 52 3.29 1.44 9.36
N SER A 53 4.56 1.43 8.96
CA SER A 53 5.56 2.42 9.42
C SER A 53 5.29 3.85 8.94
N ALA A 54 4.39 4.04 7.97
CA ALA A 54 3.95 5.34 7.48
C ALA A 54 2.69 5.88 8.21
N GLY A 55 2.19 5.19 9.25
CA GLY A 55 1.25 5.78 10.20
C GLY A 55 1.89 6.95 10.95
N PRO A 56 1.07 7.91 11.44
CA PRO A 56 1.54 9.25 11.78
C PRO A 56 2.77 9.13 12.69
N SER A 57 3.79 9.93 12.38
CA SER A 57 4.88 10.24 13.30
C SER A 57 4.28 10.85 14.58
N GLY A 58 3.79 9.97 15.44
CA GLY A 58 3.21 10.22 16.74
C GLY A 58 3.89 9.31 17.75
N GLY A 59 5.22 9.13 17.59
CA GLY A 59 6.08 8.69 18.66
C GLY A 59 6.18 9.79 19.71
N VAL A 60 5.11 9.96 20.50
CA VAL A 60 5.22 10.51 21.84
C VAL A 60 5.79 9.38 22.71
N THR A 61 7.10 9.38 22.87
CA THR A 61 7.73 8.72 24.01
C THR A 61 8.00 9.82 25.04
N VAL A 62 7.17 9.86 26.08
CA VAL A 62 7.47 10.49 27.38
C VAL A 62 8.55 9.68 28.08
#